data_AF-A0A352IYB5-F1
#
_entry.id   AF-A0A352IYB5-F1
#
_cell.length_a   1.000
_cell.length_b   1.000
_cell.length_c   1.000
_cell.angle_alpha   90.00
_cell.angle_beta   90.00
_cell.angle_gamma   90.00
#
_symmetry.space_group_name_H-M   'P 1'
#
loop_
_entity.id
_entity.type
_entity.pdbx_description
1 polymer ?
#
loop_
_entity_poly.entity_id
_entity_poly.type
_entity_poly.pdbx_seq_one_letter_code
_entity_poly.pdbx_strand_id
1 'polypeptide(L)'
;QFSPEDLDTFDYVLVMDRQNLADIKDVWHQNGGTRPALFLEFGQSAHQEVPDPYYGGDAGFETVLDLIQEAGEGLLADIRGRLA
;
A
#
# COMPACT_ATOMS: atom_id res chain seq x y z
N GLN A 1 -5.76 0.59 -13.71
CA GLN A 1 -5.81 -0.88 -13.57
C GLN A 1 -4.38 -1.36 -13.48
N PHE A 2 -4.08 -2.32 -12.61
CA PHE A 2 -2.75 -2.91 -12.48
C PHE A 2 -2.37 -3.70 -13.75
N SER A 3 -1.11 -3.60 -14.17
CA SER A 3 -0.49 -4.44 -15.20
C SER A 3 0.76 -5.15 -14.64
N PRO A 4 1.09 -6.39 -15.07
CA PRO A 4 2.32 -7.06 -14.65
C PRO A 4 3.59 -6.21 -14.89
N GLU A 5 3.63 -5.39 -15.95
CA GLU A 5 4.79 -4.51 -16.22
C GLU A 5 5.01 -3.43 -15.16
N ASP A 6 4.00 -3.13 -14.34
CA ASP A 6 4.13 -2.19 -13.22
C ASP A 6 5.15 -2.72 -12.19
N LEU A 7 5.24 -4.04 -12.03
CA LEU A 7 6.21 -4.68 -11.12
C LEU A 7 7.66 -4.44 -11.54
N ASP A 8 7.92 -4.24 -12.83
CA ASP A 8 9.26 -3.96 -13.35
C ASP A 8 9.55 -2.46 -13.46
N THR A 9 8.50 -1.63 -13.47
CA THR A 9 8.59 -0.19 -13.74
C THR A 9 8.74 0.64 -12.47
N PHE A 10 8.09 0.25 -11.38
CA PHE A 10 8.04 1.04 -10.15
C PHE A 10 8.92 0.45 -9.05
N ASP A 11 9.62 1.32 -8.31
CA ASP A 11 10.40 0.93 -7.13
C ASP A 11 9.53 0.49 -5.94
N TYR A 12 8.26 0.92 -5.93
CA TYR A 12 7.27 0.59 -4.91
C TYR A 12 5.94 0.24 -5.57
N VAL A 13 5.39 -0.91 -5.20
CA VAL A 13 4.02 -1.32 -5.55
C VAL A 13 3.26 -1.53 -4.25
N LEU A 14 2.44 -0.54 -3.88
CA LEU A 14 1.78 -0.49 -2.58
C LEU A 14 0.27 -0.65 -2.77
N VAL A 15 -0.31 -1.60 -2.05
CA VAL A 15 -1.73 -1.93 -2.10
C VAL A 15 -2.43 -1.55 -0.81
N MET A 16 -3.72 -1.25 -0.90
CA MET A 16 -4.49 -0.73 0.22
C MET A 16 -4.93 -1.84 1.18
N ASP A 17 -5.24 -3.00 0.64
CA ASP A 17 -5.75 -4.14 1.41
C ASP A 17 -5.12 -5.48 1.02
N ARG A 18 -5.41 -6.50 1.83
CA ARG A 18 -4.90 -7.86 1.65
C ARG A 18 -5.49 -8.56 0.44
N GLN A 19 -6.68 -8.18 -0.01
CA GLN A 19 -7.28 -8.78 -1.20
C GLN A 19 -6.48 -8.34 -2.42
N ASN A 20 -6.22 -7.05 -2.57
CA ASN A 20 -5.34 -6.49 -3.59
C ASN A 20 -3.94 -7.08 -3.49
N LEU A 21 -3.41 -7.28 -2.27
CA LEU A 21 -2.12 -7.93 -2.10
C LEU A 21 -2.13 -9.36 -2.62
N ALA A 22 -3.14 -10.16 -2.27
CA ALA A 22 -3.25 -11.54 -2.75
C ALA A 22 -3.31 -11.59 -4.29
N ASP A 23 -4.15 -10.74 -4.90
CA ASP A 23 -4.34 -10.68 -6.35
C ASP A 23 -3.03 -10.35 -7.09
N ILE A 24 -2.26 -9.38 -6.59
CA ILE A 24 -1.00 -8.96 -7.22
C ILE A 24 0.15 -9.91 -6.87
N LYS A 25 0.14 -10.51 -5.67
CA LYS A 25 1.21 -11.40 -5.21
C LYS A 25 1.28 -12.68 -6.04
N ASP A 26 0.16 -13.19 -6.53
CA ASP A 26 0.15 -14.33 -7.45
C ASP A 26 0.83 -13.99 -8.79
N VAL A 27 0.62 -12.77 -9.29
CA VAL A 27 1.30 -12.27 -10.50
C VAL A 27 2.79 -12.06 -10.23
N TRP A 28 3.15 -11.46 -9.09
CA TRP A 28 4.53 -11.27 -8.68
C TRP A 28 5.29 -12.59 -8.50
N HIS A 29 4.65 -13.63 -7.94
CA HIS A 29 5.27 -14.96 -7.83
C HIS A 29 5.62 -15.59 -9.18
N GLN A 30 4.90 -15.22 -10.25
CA GLN A 30 5.14 -15.73 -11.61
C GLN A 30 6.16 -14.89 -12.38
N ASN A 31 6.17 -13.58 -12.18
CA ASN A 31 6.93 -12.64 -13.02
C ASN A 31 8.16 -12.03 -12.33
N GLY A 32 8.20 -12.01 -11.00
CA GLY A 32 9.24 -11.31 -10.24
C GLY A 32 9.02 -9.79 -10.23
N GLY A 33 10.12 -9.04 -10.16
CA GLY A 33 10.11 -7.58 -10.05
C GLY A 33 9.93 -7.07 -8.62
N THR A 34 9.48 -5.83 -8.50
CA THR A 34 9.20 -5.15 -7.24
C THR A 34 8.13 -5.89 -6.46
N ARG A 35 8.48 -6.30 -5.23
CA ARG A 35 7.57 -7.04 -4.36
C ARG A 35 6.42 -6.14 -3.91
N PRO A 36 5.14 -6.51 -4.14
CA PRO A 36 4.01 -5.75 -3.64
C PRO A 36 3.95 -5.85 -2.10
N ALA A 37 3.56 -4.75 -1.45
CA ALA A 37 3.44 -4.64 0.00
C ALA A 37 2.20 -3.84 0.40
N LEU A 38 1.72 -4.01 1.63
CA LEU A 38 0.61 -3.20 2.15
C LEU A 38 1.10 -1.78 2.42
N PHE A 39 0.30 -0.78 2.03
CA PHE A 39 0.66 0.61 2.22
C PHE A 39 0.85 0.95 3.72
N LEU A 40 0.03 0.37 4.59
CA LEU A 40 0.12 0.59 6.03
C LEU A 40 1.35 -0.06 6.69
N GLU A 41 2.17 -0.85 5.97
CA GLU A 41 3.48 -1.29 6.49
C GLU A 41 4.44 -0.11 6.72
N PHE A 42 4.17 1.04 6.08
CA PHE A 42 4.92 2.29 6.29
C PHE A 42 4.31 3.17 7.39
N GLY A 43 3.16 2.80 7.95
CA GLY A 43 2.54 3.49 9.08
C GLY A 43 2.95 2.92 10.44
N GLN A 44 2.40 3.49 11.49
CA GLN A 44 2.49 3.04 12.89
C GLN A 44 1.13 2.65 13.48
N SER A 45 0.05 2.84 12.73
CA SER A 45 -1.30 2.46 13.10
C SER A 45 -1.43 0.98 13.44
N ALA A 46 -2.38 0.67 14.33
CA ALA A 46 -2.75 -0.72 14.63
C ALA A 46 -3.50 -1.40 13.46
N HIS A 47 -3.99 -0.62 12.49
CA HIS A 47 -4.60 -1.14 11.27
C HIS A 47 -3.56 -1.80 10.38
N GLN A 48 -3.85 -3.02 9.94
CA GLN A 48 -2.95 -3.78 9.07
C GLN A 48 -3.23 -3.54 7.58
N GLU A 49 -4.42 -3.04 7.25
CA GLU A 49 -4.87 -2.68 5.91
C GLU A 49 -5.81 -1.49 5.98
N VAL A 50 -5.92 -0.74 4.88
CA VAL A 50 -6.87 0.35 4.74
C VAL A 50 -8.28 -0.26 4.64
N PRO A 51 -9.19 0.04 5.59
CA PRO A 51 -10.54 -0.51 5.53
C PRO A 51 -11.34 0.14 4.40
N ASP A 52 -12.38 -0.56 3.93
CA ASP A 52 -13.35 0.00 3.01
C ASP A 52 -14.12 1.15 3.69
N PRO A 53 -14.05 2.40 3.17
CA PRO A 53 -14.67 3.56 3.81
C PRO A 53 -16.20 3.55 3.75
N TYR A 54 -16.81 2.79 2.84
CA TYR A 54 -18.25 2.87 2.55
C TYR A 54 -19.13 2.31 3.67
N TYR A 55 -18.60 1.49 4.58
CA TYR A 55 -19.34 0.93 5.70
C TYR A 55 -19.53 1.91 6.88
N GLY A 56 -18.79 3.02 6.92
CA GLY A 56 -18.77 3.98 8.03
C GLY A 56 -19.44 5.33 7.77
N GLY A 57 -19.98 5.54 6.56
CA GLY A 57 -20.36 6.89 6.11
C GLY A 57 -19.15 7.83 6.11
N ASP A 58 -19.36 9.13 6.35
CA ASP A 58 -18.29 10.14 6.30
C ASP A 58 -17.12 9.84 7.25
N ALA A 59 -17.41 9.26 8.43
CA ALA A 59 -16.37 8.88 9.40
C ALA A 59 -15.43 7.77 8.89
N GLY A 60 -15.92 6.91 7.98
CA GLY A 60 -15.08 5.90 7.33
C GLY A 60 -14.03 6.52 6.42
N PHE A 61 -14.40 7.59 5.71
CA PHE A 61 -13.47 8.33 4.84
C PHE A 61 -12.41 9.10 5.64
N GLU A 62 -12.80 9.76 6.74
CA GLU A 62 -11.83 10.43 7.63
C GLU A 62 -10.82 9.44 8.20
N THR A 63 -11.30 8.28 8.67
CA THR A 63 -10.42 7.21 9.17
C THR A 63 -9.43 6.74 8.10
N VAL A 64 -9.90 6.52 6.87
CA VAL A 64 -9.02 6.12 5.75
C VAL A 64 -8.02 7.22 5.40
N LEU A 65 -8.43 8.49 5.43
CA LEU A 65 -7.56 9.63 5.18
C LEU A 65 -6.43 9.73 6.21
N ASP A 66 -6.76 9.60 7.50
CA ASP A 66 -5.78 9.60 8.59
C ASP A 66 -4.73 8.49 8.41
N LEU A 67 -5.19 7.27 8.10
CA LEU A 67 -4.31 6.12 7.85
C LEU A 67 -3.39 6.36 6.64
N ILE A 68 -3.93 6.91 5.55
CA ILE A 68 -3.16 7.18 4.34
C ILE A 68 -2.12 8.27 4.58
N GLN A 69 -2.48 9.32 5.32
CA GLN A 69 -1.58 10.42 5.62
C GLN A 69 -0.41 9.94 6.48
N GLU A 70 -0.68 9.19 7.56
CA GLU A 70 0.34 8.63 8.44
C GLU A 70 1.31 7.70 7.70
N ALA A 71 0.78 6.75 6.92
CA ALA A 71 1.60 5.85 6.11
C ALA A 71 2.40 6.59 5.02
N GLY A 72 1.84 7.66 4.46
CA GLY A 72 2.53 8.52 3.49
C GLY A 72 3.74 9.23 4.07
N GLU A 73 3.65 9.73 5.31
CA GLU A 73 4.79 10.33 6.02
C GLU A 73 5.89 9.29 6.28
N GLY A 74 5.53 8.09 6.72
CA GLY A 74 6.48 7.01 6.93
C GLY A 74 7.14 6.51 5.65
N LEU A 75 6.38 6.40 4.54
CA LEU A 75 6.93 6.06 3.23
C LEU A 75 7.94 7.11 2.76
N LEU A 76 7.62 8.40 2.93
CA LEU A 76 8.54 9.48 2.57
C LEU A 76 9.84 9.42 3.39
N ALA A 77 9.76 9.06 4.67
CA ALA A 77 10.92 8.86 5.52
C ALA A 77 11.78 7.68 5.04
N ASP A 78 11.16 6.54 4.69
CA ASP A 78 11.85 5.37 4.14
C ASP A 78 12.57 5.72 2.82
N ILE A 79 11.88 6.39 1.88
CA ILE A 79 12.48 6.82 0.61
C ILE A 79 13.69 7.73 0.83
N ARG A 80 13.57 8.73 1.73
CA ARG A 80 14.69 9.62 2.06
C ARG A 80 15.86 8.86 2.69
N GLY A 81 15.58 7.86 3.53
CA GLY A 81 16.58 7.01 4.16
C GLY A 81 17.36 6.16 3.16
N ARG A 82 16.73 5.72 2.07
CA ARG A 82 17.38 4.94 1.01
C ARG A 82 18.21 5.77 0.03
N LEU A 83 17.93 7.07 -0.09
CA LEU A 83 18.66 8.00 -0.96
C LEU A 83 19.89 8.65 -0.29
N ALA A 84 20.05 8.46 1.02
CA ALA A 84 21.19 8.96 1.79
C ALA A 84 22.39 8.01 1.71
#